data_AF-A0A7W7KSE7-F1
#
_entry.id   AF-A0A7W7KSE7-F1
#
_cell.length_a   1.000
_cell.length_b   1.000
_cell.length_c   1.000
_cell.angle_alpha   90.00
_cell.angle_beta   90.00
_cell.angle_gamma   90.00
#
_symmetry.space_group_name_H-M   'P 1'
#
loop_
_entity.id
_entity.type
_entity.pdbx_description
1 polymer ?
#
loop_
_entity_poly.entity_id
_entity_poly.type
_entity_poly.pdbx_seq_one_letter_code
_entity_poly.pdbx_strand_id
1 'polypeptide(L)'
;MPIYSSARCSAALLIALCPLIASAAPDCSAAALARPLVNDLFARKDYSEAIVRLEAVRDRQSQCSSKPDRNWYWLRSDLALAYLKAGREQDCRKQLQPLINNPRSSSDVNAVFPEDARLARALEINQRLCEEAHEKRLANFTQTTCQTSIPGALAGALTAQGTCMALLPATTDTSGACPSLEEWQGSKRLRRLHLVASDNRSPLGDASLCCKIHSIRVAQADGKPLLRLQGEGRDCFGGSAYDLLDATYELNGSELKPLEDFSLVY
;
A
#
# COMPACT_ATOMS: atom_id res chain seq x y z
N MET A 1 -9.34 58.53 47.20
CA MET A 1 -9.10 57.84 48.48
C MET A 1 -9.53 56.39 48.33
N PRO A 2 -8.67 55.42 48.67
CA PRO A 2 -8.84 54.01 48.30
C PRO A 2 -9.55 53.21 49.39
N ILE A 3 -10.26 52.14 49.00
CA ILE A 3 -10.54 51.01 49.87
C ILE A 3 -10.10 49.75 49.12
N TYR A 4 -9.09 49.09 49.68
CA TYR A 4 -8.62 47.77 49.29
C TYR A 4 -9.64 46.71 49.71
N SER A 5 -9.92 45.73 48.86
CA SER A 5 -10.37 44.41 49.32
C SER A 5 -9.70 43.32 48.50
N SER A 6 -8.88 42.55 49.21
CA SER A 6 -8.06 41.45 48.76
C SER A 6 -8.87 40.15 48.78
N ALA A 7 -9.29 39.68 47.61
CA ALA A 7 -9.81 38.33 47.45
C ALA A 7 -8.63 37.37 47.19
N ARG A 8 -8.31 36.58 48.22
CA ARG A 8 -7.40 35.43 48.12
C ARG A 8 -8.10 34.35 47.29
N CYS A 9 -7.73 34.21 46.02
CA CYS A 9 -8.03 32.99 45.26
C CYS A 9 -7.01 31.92 45.64
N SER A 10 -7.46 30.99 46.47
CA SER A 10 -6.79 29.73 46.76
C SER A 10 -6.48 28.99 45.45
N ALA A 11 -5.19 28.81 45.16
CA ALA A 11 -4.74 27.93 44.09
C ALA A 11 -5.02 26.48 44.50
N ALA A 12 -6.12 25.91 44.00
CA ALA A 12 -6.37 24.49 44.07
C ALA A 12 -5.45 23.78 43.07
N LEU A 13 -4.43 23.10 43.60
CA LEU A 13 -3.51 22.24 42.87
C LEU A 13 -4.29 21.00 42.38
N LEU A 14 -4.84 21.07 41.16
CA LEU A 14 -5.40 19.91 40.46
C LEU A 14 -4.25 19.01 40.01
N ILE A 15 -3.96 17.99 40.82
CA ILE A 15 -3.11 16.86 40.44
C ILE A 15 -3.87 16.10 39.35
N ALA A 16 -3.47 16.31 38.09
CA ALA A 16 -3.91 15.50 36.96
C ALA A 16 -3.39 14.07 37.17
N LEU A 17 -4.24 13.20 37.71
CA LEU A 17 -4.08 11.75 37.67
C LEU A 17 -4.15 11.31 36.20
N CYS A 18 -3.01 11.28 35.54
CA CYS A 18 -2.84 10.61 34.26
C CYS A 18 -2.87 9.09 34.57
N PRO A 19 -3.92 8.34 34.19
CA PRO A 19 -3.87 6.89 34.37
C PRO A 19 -2.77 6.38 33.44
N LEU A 20 -1.68 5.89 34.05
CA LEU A 20 -0.75 4.99 33.38
C LEU A 20 -1.57 3.76 32.98
N ILE A 21 -2.09 3.76 31.75
CA ILE A 21 -2.63 2.57 31.13
C ILE A 21 -1.40 1.68 30.88
N ALA A 22 -1.10 0.81 31.83
CA ALA A 22 -0.18 -0.28 31.60
C ALA A 22 -0.81 -1.16 30.49
N SER A 23 -0.30 -1.04 29.26
CA SER A 23 -0.65 -1.99 28.22
C SER A 23 -0.20 -3.36 28.70
N ALA A 24 -1.14 -4.25 29.00
CA ALA A 24 -0.80 -5.64 29.28
C ALA A 24 0.08 -6.17 28.14
N ALA A 25 1.13 -6.93 28.48
CA ALA A 25 1.96 -7.57 27.47
C ALA A 25 1.07 -8.42 26.53
N PRO A 26 1.37 -8.47 25.22
CA PRO A 26 0.59 -9.25 24.28
C PRO A 26 0.56 -10.73 24.69
N ASP A 27 -0.62 -11.35 24.66
CA ASP A 27 -0.77 -12.78 24.89
C ASP A 27 -0.15 -13.56 23.72
N CYS A 28 1.02 -14.14 23.95
CA CYS A 28 1.76 -14.92 22.95
C CYS A 28 1.57 -16.43 23.11
N SER A 29 0.51 -16.86 23.80
CA SER A 29 0.17 -18.28 23.92
C SER A 29 -0.19 -18.89 22.56
N ALA A 30 0.09 -20.18 22.39
CA ALA A 30 -0.25 -20.91 21.17
C ALA A 30 -1.75 -20.81 20.82
N ALA A 31 -2.62 -20.77 21.82
CA ALA A 31 -4.06 -20.60 21.63
C ALA A 31 -4.41 -19.20 21.08
N ALA A 32 -3.78 -18.14 21.60
CA ALA A 32 -4.03 -16.78 21.15
C ALA A 32 -3.49 -16.48 19.74
N LEU A 33 -2.47 -17.24 19.31
CA LEU A 33 -1.83 -17.14 17.99
C LEU A 33 -2.41 -18.12 16.95
N ALA A 34 -3.32 -19.02 17.36
CA ALA A 34 -3.90 -20.02 16.49
C ALA A 34 -4.81 -19.37 15.44
N ARG A 35 -4.71 -19.89 14.20
CA ARG A 35 -5.60 -19.50 13.10
C ARG A 35 -7.07 -19.84 13.48
N PRO A 36 -7.97 -18.86 13.51
CA PRO A 36 -9.38 -19.10 13.82
C PRO A 36 -10.08 -19.76 12.63
N LEU A 37 -11.07 -20.60 12.91
CA LEU A 37 -11.97 -21.11 11.87
C LEU A 37 -13.02 -20.05 11.53
N VAL A 38 -13.16 -19.76 10.23
CA VAL A 38 -14.09 -18.73 9.73
C VAL A 38 -15.10 -19.28 8.71
N ASN A 39 -15.18 -20.60 8.56
CA ASN A 39 -16.01 -21.28 7.56
C ASN A 39 -17.49 -20.84 7.62
N ASP A 40 -18.05 -20.70 8.82
CA ASP A 40 -19.46 -20.28 9.01
C ASP A 40 -19.70 -18.81 8.62
N LEU A 41 -18.69 -17.96 8.75
CA LEU A 41 -18.75 -16.56 8.30
C LEU A 41 -18.71 -16.51 6.77
N PHE A 42 -17.82 -17.29 6.16
CA PHE A 42 -17.76 -17.45 4.70
C PHE A 42 -19.06 -18.00 4.11
N ALA A 43 -19.66 -19.00 4.75
CA ALA A 43 -20.93 -19.59 4.32
C ALA A 43 -22.08 -18.57 4.33
N ARG A 44 -22.08 -17.64 5.30
CA ARG A 44 -23.07 -16.55 5.42
C ARG A 44 -22.68 -15.28 4.66
N LYS A 45 -21.54 -15.28 3.95
CA LYS A 45 -20.96 -14.12 3.27
C LYS A 45 -20.62 -12.94 4.19
N ASP A 46 -20.41 -13.22 5.47
CA ASP A 46 -20.00 -12.23 6.46
C ASP A 46 -18.48 -12.06 6.42
N TYR A 47 -17.99 -11.51 5.30
CA TYR A 47 -16.56 -11.36 5.05
C TYR A 47 -15.93 -10.29 5.93
N SER A 48 -16.67 -9.25 6.31
CA SER A 48 -16.19 -8.19 7.19
C SER A 48 -15.86 -8.73 8.59
N GLU A 49 -16.74 -9.53 9.19
CA GLU A 49 -16.46 -10.16 10.48
C GLU A 49 -15.33 -11.18 10.39
N ALA A 50 -15.24 -11.92 9.27
CA ALA A 50 -14.12 -12.84 9.04
C ALA A 50 -12.78 -12.10 9.00
N ILE A 51 -12.71 -10.97 8.29
CA ILE A 51 -11.53 -10.10 8.23
C ILE A 51 -11.14 -9.63 9.63
N VAL A 52 -12.07 -9.07 10.41
CA VAL A 52 -11.80 -8.56 11.77
C VAL A 52 -11.16 -9.63 12.65
N ARG A 53 -11.68 -10.86 12.61
CA ARG A 53 -11.13 -11.98 13.40
C ARG A 53 -9.75 -12.41 12.95
N LEU A 54 -9.54 -12.50 11.64
CA LEU A 54 -8.26 -12.91 11.06
C LEU A 54 -7.18 -11.83 11.27
N GLU A 55 -7.52 -10.55 11.10
CA GLU A 55 -6.63 -9.41 11.36
C GLU A 55 -6.21 -9.36 12.83
N ALA A 56 -7.14 -9.55 13.77
CA ALA A 56 -6.82 -9.55 15.20
C ALA A 56 -5.75 -10.61 15.56
N VAL A 57 -5.82 -11.79 14.96
CA VAL A 57 -4.80 -12.84 15.16
C VAL A 57 -3.50 -12.51 14.41
N ARG A 58 -3.58 -11.97 13.19
CA ARG A 58 -2.39 -11.54 12.42
C ARG A 58 -1.59 -10.50 13.20
N ASP A 59 -2.27 -9.51 13.75
CA ASP A 59 -1.65 -8.41 14.47
C ASP A 59 -1.01 -8.93 15.76
N ARG A 60 -1.68 -9.83 16.48
CA ARG A 60 -1.08 -10.52 17.63
C ARG A 60 0.16 -11.34 17.25
N GLN A 61 0.12 -12.08 16.14
CA GLN A 61 1.30 -12.80 15.63
C GLN A 61 2.47 -11.85 15.34
N SER A 62 2.21 -10.63 14.83
CA SER A 62 3.27 -9.65 14.60
C SER A 62 3.90 -9.12 15.90
N GLN A 63 3.09 -8.97 16.97
CA GLN A 63 3.56 -8.50 18.27
C GLN A 63 4.38 -9.54 19.04
N CYS A 64 4.18 -10.82 18.76
CA CYS A 64 4.78 -11.92 19.51
C CYS A 64 6.11 -12.44 18.97
N SER A 65 6.66 -11.81 17.91
CA SER A 65 8.00 -12.09 17.35
C SER A 65 8.33 -13.59 17.22
N SER A 66 7.45 -14.36 16.58
CA SER A 66 7.71 -15.78 16.28
C SER A 66 8.15 -15.96 14.83
N LYS A 67 9.06 -16.91 14.57
CA LYS A 67 9.34 -17.37 13.20
C LYS A 67 8.02 -17.83 12.55
N PRO A 68 7.76 -17.47 11.28
CA PRO A 68 6.56 -17.91 10.57
C PRO A 68 6.47 -19.45 10.54
N ASP A 69 5.39 -20.00 11.07
CA ASP A 69 5.05 -21.42 10.96
C ASP A 69 3.96 -21.64 9.90
N ARG A 70 3.54 -22.88 9.65
CA ARG A 70 2.47 -23.15 8.66
C ARG A 70 1.15 -22.43 8.99
N ASN A 71 0.81 -22.29 10.28
CA ASN A 71 -0.43 -21.60 10.68
C ASN A 71 -0.38 -20.11 10.33
N TRP A 72 0.79 -19.49 10.46
CA TRP A 72 1.04 -18.14 10.00
C TRP A 72 0.68 -17.99 8.52
N TYR A 73 1.18 -18.85 7.63
CA TYR A 73 0.86 -18.76 6.18
C TYR A 73 -0.61 -19.05 5.87
N TRP A 74 -1.20 -20.07 6.51
CA TRP A 74 -2.62 -20.37 6.31
C TRP A 74 -3.53 -19.21 6.76
N LEU A 75 -3.18 -18.52 7.85
CA LEU A 75 -3.91 -17.33 8.28
C LEU A 75 -3.87 -16.23 7.20
N ARG A 76 -2.70 -15.98 6.59
CA ARG A 76 -2.56 -15.02 5.48
C ARG A 76 -3.36 -15.45 4.26
N SER A 77 -3.38 -16.74 3.94
CA SER A 77 -4.17 -17.29 2.83
C SER A 77 -5.66 -17.07 3.03
N ASP A 78 -6.19 -17.33 4.23
CA ASP A 78 -7.60 -17.08 4.56
C ASP A 78 -7.95 -15.59 4.53
N LEU A 79 -7.08 -14.76 5.08
CA LEU A 79 -7.29 -13.32 5.13
C LEU A 79 -7.29 -12.72 3.71
N ALA A 80 -6.37 -13.17 2.85
CA ALA A 80 -6.34 -12.80 1.44
C ALA A 80 -7.65 -13.18 0.73
N LEU A 81 -8.14 -14.40 0.94
CA LEU A 81 -9.42 -14.83 0.39
C LEU A 81 -10.60 -14.01 0.95
N ALA A 82 -10.59 -13.66 2.24
CA ALA A 82 -11.62 -12.83 2.86
C ALA A 82 -11.64 -11.41 2.27
N TYR A 83 -10.47 -10.79 2.09
CA TYR A 83 -10.32 -9.50 1.41
C TYR A 83 -10.86 -9.56 -0.02
N LEU A 84 -10.48 -10.57 -0.79
CA LEU A 84 -10.99 -10.76 -2.15
C LEU A 84 -12.53 -10.85 -2.18
N LYS A 85 -13.12 -11.65 -1.27
CA LYS A 85 -14.58 -11.81 -1.21
C LYS A 85 -15.30 -10.53 -0.76
N ALA A 86 -14.62 -9.67 -0.01
CA ALA A 86 -15.12 -8.35 0.39
C ALA A 86 -14.90 -7.25 -0.65
N GLY A 87 -14.31 -7.54 -1.83
CA GLY A 87 -13.97 -6.53 -2.84
C GLY A 87 -12.81 -5.62 -2.42
N ARG A 88 -11.91 -6.14 -1.57
CA ARG A 88 -10.67 -5.48 -1.13
C ARG A 88 -9.48 -6.12 -1.83
N GLU A 89 -9.47 -6.10 -3.17
CA GLU A 89 -8.49 -6.83 -3.98
C GLU A 89 -7.05 -6.40 -3.69
N GLN A 90 -6.85 -5.12 -3.41
CA GLN A 90 -5.53 -4.60 -3.08
C GLN A 90 -4.99 -5.17 -1.77
N ASP A 91 -5.80 -5.20 -0.71
CA ASP A 91 -5.41 -5.78 0.57
C ASP A 91 -5.11 -7.27 0.44
N CYS A 92 -5.86 -7.97 -0.42
CA CYS A 92 -5.53 -9.34 -0.77
C CYS A 92 -4.13 -9.47 -1.39
N ARG A 93 -3.83 -8.66 -2.42
CA ARG A 93 -2.52 -8.70 -3.09
C ARG A 93 -1.39 -8.40 -2.10
N LYS A 94 -1.54 -7.34 -1.31
CA LYS A 94 -0.58 -6.96 -0.27
C LYS A 94 -0.30 -8.11 0.70
N GLN A 95 -1.35 -8.85 1.07
CA GLN A 95 -1.24 -9.94 2.03
C GLN A 95 -0.39 -11.11 1.51
N LEU A 96 -0.38 -11.35 0.19
CA LEU A 96 0.26 -12.52 -0.44
C LEU A 96 1.58 -12.21 -1.14
N GLN A 97 1.77 -10.96 -1.58
CA GLN A 97 2.97 -10.52 -2.29
C GLN A 97 4.31 -10.89 -1.62
N PRO A 98 4.51 -10.78 -0.29
CA PRO A 98 5.77 -11.19 0.31
C PRO A 98 5.92 -12.71 0.41
N LEU A 99 4.88 -13.49 0.12
CA LEU A 99 4.85 -14.93 0.42
C LEU A 99 5.08 -15.83 -0.79
N ILE A 100 4.97 -15.31 -2.00
CA ILE A 100 4.96 -16.12 -3.22
C ILE A 100 5.79 -15.44 -4.30
N ASN A 101 6.67 -16.21 -4.94
CA ASN A 101 7.50 -15.75 -6.06
C ASN A 101 8.32 -14.49 -5.74
N ASN A 102 8.70 -14.32 -4.48
CA ASN A 102 9.51 -13.23 -4.01
C ASN A 102 10.79 -13.79 -3.38
N PRO A 103 11.80 -14.18 -4.19
CA PRO A 103 13.02 -14.82 -3.69
C PRO A 103 13.86 -13.93 -2.76
N ARG A 104 13.52 -12.65 -2.61
CA ARG A 104 14.17 -11.73 -1.65
C ARG A 104 13.43 -11.64 -0.31
N SER A 105 12.19 -12.12 -0.25
CA SER A 105 11.43 -12.17 0.99
C SER A 105 11.89 -13.32 1.86
N SER A 106 12.16 -13.04 3.13
CA SER A 106 12.40 -14.07 4.14
C SER A 106 11.15 -14.92 4.44
N SER A 107 10.00 -14.51 3.93
CA SER A 107 8.71 -15.19 4.08
C SER A 107 8.23 -15.84 2.78
N ASP A 108 9.09 -15.99 1.77
CA ASP A 108 8.72 -16.73 0.55
C ASP A 108 8.46 -18.21 0.90
N VAL A 109 7.27 -18.71 0.56
CA VAL A 109 6.84 -20.06 0.92
C VAL A 109 7.72 -21.14 0.30
N ASN A 110 8.25 -20.93 -0.91
CA ASN A 110 9.10 -21.90 -1.59
C ASN A 110 10.50 -21.92 -0.97
N ALA A 111 10.95 -20.83 -0.35
CA ALA A 111 12.19 -20.79 0.42
C ALA A 111 12.02 -21.39 1.83
N VAL A 112 10.88 -21.15 2.50
CA VAL A 112 10.66 -21.55 3.90
C VAL A 112 10.13 -22.99 4.02
N PHE A 113 9.28 -23.43 3.09
CA PHE A 113 8.66 -24.77 3.07
C PHE A 113 8.71 -25.39 1.65
N PRO A 114 9.91 -25.66 1.11
CA PRO A 114 10.08 -26.16 -0.26
C PRO A 114 9.36 -27.49 -0.53
N GLU A 115 9.09 -28.29 0.50
CA GLU A 115 8.38 -29.57 0.40
C GLU A 115 6.86 -29.46 0.52
N ASP A 116 6.32 -28.32 0.97
CA ASP A 116 4.88 -28.13 1.21
C ASP A 116 4.16 -27.61 -0.04
N ALA A 117 4.14 -28.43 -1.09
CA ALA A 117 3.50 -28.09 -2.36
C ALA A 117 2.01 -27.75 -2.22
N ARG A 118 1.35 -28.24 -1.17
CA ARG A 118 -0.07 -27.93 -0.89
C ARG A 118 -0.23 -26.48 -0.44
N LEU A 119 0.59 -26.05 0.52
CA LEU A 119 0.55 -24.68 1.02
C LEU A 119 0.94 -23.69 -0.09
N ALA A 120 2.05 -23.95 -0.79
CA ALA A 120 2.52 -23.12 -1.90
C ALA A 120 1.43 -22.94 -2.97
N ARG A 121 0.83 -24.05 -3.43
CA ARG A 121 -0.24 -24.01 -4.42
C ARG A 121 -1.49 -23.25 -3.95
N ALA A 122 -1.86 -23.38 -2.67
CA ALA A 122 -3.02 -22.65 -2.14
C ALA A 122 -2.78 -21.14 -2.14
N LEU A 123 -1.58 -20.71 -1.76
CA LEU A 123 -1.16 -19.31 -1.79
C LEU A 123 -1.12 -18.77 -3.23
N GLU A 124 -0.51 -19.51 -4.16
CA GLU A 124 -0.46 -19.16 -5.60
C GLU A 124 -1.85 -19.00 -6.21
N ILE A 125 -2.79 -19.91 -5.90
CA ILE A 125 -4.17 -19.81 -6.39
C ILE A 125 -4.82 -18.51 -5.89
N ASN A 126 -4.68 -18.20 -4.61
CA ASN A 126 -5.27 -16.98 -4.04
C ASN A 126 -4.59 -15.72 -4.60
N GLN A 127 -3.28 -15.72 -4.81
CA GLN A 127 -2.56 -14.61 -5.43
C GLN A 127 -3.09 -14.34 -6.84
N ARG A 128 -3.19 -15.38 -7.67
CA ARG A 128 -3.75 -15.26 -9.02
C ARG A 128 -5.17 -14.70 -9.00
N LEU A 129 -6.04 -15.18 -8.11
CA LEU A 129 -7.41 -14.69 -8.00
C LEU A 129 -7.46 -13.20 -7.61
N CYS A 130 -6.56 -12.76 -6.75
CA CYS A 130 -6.49 -11.36 -6.34
C CYS A 130 -5.89 -10.45 -7.40
N GLU A 131 -4.90 -10.92 -8.15
CA GLU A 131 -4.38 -10.23 -9.32
C GLU A 131 -5.44 -10.10 -10.42
N GLU A 132 -6.17 -11.17 -10.74
CA GLU A 132 -7.25 -11.16 -11.73
C GLU A 132 -8.37 -10.20 -11.34
N ALA A 133 -8.81 -10.22 -10.09
CA ALA A 133 -9.85 -9.31 -9.60
C ALA A 133 -9.38 -7.85 -9.60
N HIS A 134 -8.14 -7.59 -9.19
CA HIS A 134 -7.54 -6.26 -9.19
C HIS A 134 -7.42 -5.69 -10.61
N GLU A 135 -6.91 -6.46 -11.57
CA GLU A 135 -6.84 -6.03 -12.97
C GLU A 135 -8.22 -5.82 -13.57
N LYS A 136 -9.20 -6.67 -13.22
CA LYS A 136 -10.59 -6.49 -13.65
C LYS A 136 -11.18 -5.18 -13.13
N ARG A 137 -10.93 -4.83 -11.86
CA ARG A 137 -11.37 -3.56 -11.26
C ARG A 137 -10.76 -2.36 -11.98
N LEU A 138 -9.52 -2.48 -12.44
CA LEU A 138 -8.76 -1.43 -13.11
C LEU A 138 -8.76 -1.56 -14.64
N ALA A 139 -9.69 -2.32 -15.21
CA ALA A 139 -9.74 -2.61 -16.64
C ALA A 139 -10.04 -1.36 -17.51
N ASN A 140 -10.57 -0.29 -16.91
CA ASN A 140 -10.79 0.99 -17.58
C ASN A 140 -9.51 1.82 -17.75
N PHE A 141 -8.42 1.46 -17.07
CA PHE A 141 -7.12 2.07 -17.29
C PHE A 141 -6.52 1.57 -18.59
N THR A 142 -6.33 2.49 -19.53
CA THR A 142 -5.84 2.20 -20.87
C THR A 142 -4.47 2.83 -21.10
N GLN A 143 -3.76 2.31 -22.09
CA GLN A 143 -2.47 2.83 -22.53
C GLN A 143 -2.63 3.43 -23.92
N THR A 144 -3.14 4.66 -24.02
CA THR A 144 -3.22 5.37 -25.29
C THR A 144 -1.89 6.07 -25.57
N THR A 145 -1.11 5.57 -26.53
CA THR A 145 0.19 6.14 -26.89
C THR A 145 0.07 7.59 -27.37
N CYS A 146 0.89 8.47 -26.82
CA CYS A 146 1.07 9.83 -27.32
C CYS A 146 1.76 9.79 -28.68
N GLN A 147 1.22 10.53 -29.66
CA GLN A 147 1.80 10.62 -31.00
C GLN A 147 3.16 11.35 -31.04
N THR A 148 3.43 12.21 -30.06
CA THR A 148 4.68 12.95 -29.97
C THR A 148 5.71 12.18 -29.14
N SER A 149 6.90 11.99 -29.71
CA SER A 149 8.05 11.47 -28.97
C SER A 149 8.54 12.53 -27.96
N ILE A 150 8.67 12.13 -26.70
CA ILE A 150 9.15 12.99 -25.62
C ILE A 150 10.60 12.59 -25.31
N PRO A 151 11.57 13.49 -25.51
CA PRO A 151 12.98 13.19 -25.26
C PRO A 151 13.22 12.75 -23.81
N GLY A 152 13.97 11.65 -23.65
CA GLY A 152 14.35 11.14 -22.34
C GLY A 152 13.27 10.38 -21.58
N ALA A 153 12.09 10.15 -22.16
CA ALA A 153 11.05 9.36 -21.50
C ALA A 153 11.50 7.89 -21.29
N LEU A 154 11.30 7.38 -20.07
CA LEU A 154 11.64 6.01 -19.66
C LEU A 154 10.75 4.94 -20.30
N ALA A 155 9.55 5.35 -20.72
CA ALA A 155 8.56 4.54 -21.40
C ALA A 155 7.87 5.40 -22.47
N GLY A 156 7.07 4.76 -23.34
CA GLY A 156 6.23 5.51 -24.28
C GLY A 156 5.33 6.49 -23.54
N ALA A 157 5.34 7.75 -23.98
CA ALA A 157 4.43 8.77 -23.46
C ALA A 157 2.98 8.40 -23.80
N LEU A 158 2.02 8.83 -22.97
CA LEU A 158 0.61 8.52 -23.13
C LEU A 158 -0.24 9.77 -23.24
N THR A 159 -1.35 9.67 -23.94
CA THR A 159 -2.32 10.75 -24.03
C THR A 159 -3.29 10.72 -22.85
N ALA A 160 -3.38 11.83 -22.10
CA ALA A 160 -4.40 12.07 -21.10
C ALA A 160 -5.04 13.44 -21.38
N GLN A 161 -6.37 13.49 -21.57
CA GLN A 161 -7.10 14.74 -21.83
C GLN A 161 -6.51 15.62 -22.97
N GLY A 162 -5.92 15.01 -24.00
CA GLY A 162 -5.35 15.73 -25.14
C GLY A 162 -3.92 16.25 -24.93
N THR A 163 -3.33 16.05 -23.75
CA THR A 163 -1.90 16.27 -23.48
C THR A 163 -1.18 14.95 -23.37
N CYS A 164 0.15 15.00 -23.41
CA CYS A 164 1.01 13.84 -23.27
C CYS A 164 1.65 13.77 -21.89
N MET A 165 1.49 12.64 -21.23
CA MET A 165 2.10 12.31 -19.95
C MET A 165 3.34 11.46 -20.20
N ALA A 166 4.47 11.87 -19.64
CA ALA A 166 5.73 11.15 -19.76
C ALA A 166 6.36 10.90 -18.40
N LEU A 167 6.91 9.69 -18.24
CA LEU A 167 7.79 9.34 -17.14
C LEU A 167 9.23 9.66 -17.53
N LEU A 168 9.85 10.59 -16.82
CA LEU A 168 11.23 11.03 -17.02
C LEU A 168 12.10 10.49 -15.87
N PRO A 169 13.39 10.20 -16.11
CA PRO A 169 14.33 9.80 -15.06
C PRO A 169 14.26 10.73 -13.84
N ALA A 170 14.53 10.18 -12.67
CA ALA A 170 14.72 10.98 -11.46
C ALA A 170 15.83 12.00 -11.70
N THR A 171 15.59 13.25 -11.34
CA THR A 171 16.65 14.26 -11.25
C THR A 171 17.38 14.06 -9.92
N THR A 172 18.69 14.19 -9.90
CA THR A 172 19.61 13.89 -8.78
C THR A 172 19.35 14.64 -7.46
N ASP A 173 18.33 15.49 -7.41
CA ASP A 173 18.13 16.49 -6.36
C ASP A 173 17.19 16.01 -5.23
N THR A 174 16.66 14.79 -5.30
CA THR A 174 15.81 14.21 -4.25
C THR A 174 16.41 12.92 -3.72
N SER A 175 16.53 12.82 -2.38
CA SER A 175 16.72 11.56 -1.68
C SER A 175 15.50 10.68 -1.97
N GLY A 176 15.63 9.75 -2.91
CA GLY A 176 14.53 8.99 -3.52
C GLY A 176 14.62 9.08 -5.05
N ALA A 177 14.98 7.98 -5.71
CA ALA A 177 15.31 7.94 -7.14
C ALA A 177 14.10 7.59 -8.04
N CYS A 178 12.88 7.97 -7.63
CA CYS A 178 11.68 7.65 -8.40
C CYS A 178 11.54 8.59 -9.62
N PRO A 179 11.10 8.08 -10.78
CA PRO A 179 10.84 8.89 -11.97
C PRO A 179 9.89 10.06 -11.71
N SER A 180 10.08 11.16 -12.44
CA SER A 180 9.15 12.29 -12.43
C SER A 180 8.10 12.14 -13.52
N LEU A 181 6.86 12.57 -13.24
CA LEU A 181 5.84 12.73 -14.27
C LEU A 181 5.83 14.17 -14.80
N GLU A 182 5.78 14.31 -16.11
CA GLU A 182 5.67 15.59 -16.77
C GLU A 182 4.53 15.57 -17.80
N GLU A 183 3.85 16.72 -17.93
CA GLU A 183 2.81 16.96 -18.92
C GLU A 183 3.35 17.80 -20.07
N TRP A 184 3.02 17.39 -21.30
CA TRP A 184 3.54 17.93 -22.54
C TRP A 184 2.42 18.20 -23.55
N GLN A 185 2.63 19.18 -24.42
CA GLN A 185 1.79 19.41 -25.60
C GLN A 185 2.68 19.51 -26.83
N GLY A 186 2.58 18.53 -27.73
CA GLY A 186 3.60 18.31 -28.73
C GLY A 186 4.97 18.13 -28.07
N SER A 187 5.98 18.85 -28.58
CA SER A 187 7.35 18.81 -28.05
C SER A 187 7.61 19.83 -26.94
N LYS A 188 6.59 20.53 -26.44
CA LYS A 188 6.73 21.54 -25.39
C LYS A 188 6.30 20.97 -24.04
N ARG A 189 7.20 21.00 -23.06
CA ARG A 189 6.86 20.74 -21.65
C ARG A 189 5.89 21.81 -21.16
N LEU A 190 4.73 21.40 -20.68
CA LEU A 190 3.78 22.29 -20.02
C LEU A 190 4.15 22.46 -18.55
N ARG A 191 4.30 21.35 -17.82
CA ARG A 191 4.60 21.36 -16.39
C ARG A 191 5.13 20.02 -15.91
N ARG A 192 5.79 20.04 -14.76
CA ARG A 192 6.05 18.86 -13.95
C ARG A 192 4.85 18.62 -13.04
N LEU A 193 4.49 17.35 -12.86
CA LEU A 193 3.46 16.93 -11.91
C LEU A 193 4.13 16.64 -10.58
N HIS A 194 3.50 17.10 -9.50
CA HIS A 194 4.02 16.98 -8.15
C HIS A 194 3.00 16.27 -7.27
N LEU A 195 3.45 15.50 -6.29
CA LEU A 195 2.55 14.94 -5.30
C LEU A 195 1.98 16.04 -4.42
N VAL A 196 0.79 15.82 -3.87
CA VAL A 196 0.27 16.67 -2.80
C VAL A 196 1.26 16.69 -1.63
N ALA A 197 1.45 17.84 -0.98
CA ALA A 197 2.52 18.04 0.01
C ALA A 197 2.45 17.08 1.22
N SER A 198 1.28 16.54 1.51
CA SER A 198 1.06 15.57 2.58
C SER A 198 1.42 14.14 2.22
N ASP A 199 1.73 13.85 0.95
CA ASP A 199 2.01 12.51 0.48
C ASP A 199 3.51 12.19 0.63
N ASN A 200 3.82 11.45 1.69
CA ASN A 200 5.14 10.92 2.00
C ASN A 200 5.15 9.39 2.07
N ARG A 201 4.10 8.73 1.55
CA ARG A 201 3.90 7.28 1.67
C ARG A 201 3.54 6.63 0.36
N SER A 202 3.04 7.35 -0.64
CA SER A 202 2.81 6.76 -1.95
C SER A 202 4.15 6.33 -2.56
N PRO A 203 4.15 5.40 -3.52
CA PRO A 203 5.39 4.98 -4.17
C PRO A 203 6.24 6.13 -4.72
N LEU A 204 5.64 7.23 -5.18
CA LEU A 204 6.41 8.39 -5.65
C LEU A 204 6.85 9.33 -4.53
N GLY A 205 6.17 9.32 -3.38
CA GLY A 205 6.39 10.25 -2.26
C GLY A 205 7.27 9.70 -1.15
N ASP A 206 7.44 8.38 -1.10
CA ASP A 206 8.29 7.72 -0.13
C ASP A 206 9.77 7.87 -0.51
N ALA A 207 10.47 8.73 0.22
CA ALA A 207 11.90 9.00 0.04
C ALA A 207 12.80 7.78 0.30
N SER A 208 12.30 6.75 0.98
CA SER A 208 13.02 5.50 1.20
C SER A 208 12.95 4.54 0.01
N LEU A 209 12.03 4.77 -0.93
CA LEU A 209 11.85 3.92 -2.09
C LEU A 209 12.59 4.45 -3.33
N CYS A 210 13.35 3.55 -3.95
CA CYS A 210 13.99 3.72 -5.23
C CYS A 210 13.15 2.98 -6.26
N CYS A 211 12.35 3.74 -7.01
CA CYS A 211 11.36 3.18 -7.91
C CYS A 211 11.89 2.93 -9.32
N LYS A 212 11.44 1.83 -9.92
CA LYS A 212 11.49 1.55 -11.34
C LYS A 212 10.06 1.41 -11.85
N ILE A 213 9.49 2.52 -12.33
CA ILE A 213 8.16 2.52 -12.97
C ILE A 213 8.32 2.11 -14.43
N HIS A 214 7.64 1.04 -14.85
CA HIS A 214 7.71 0.52 -16.21
C HIS A 214 6.38 0.63 -16.97
N SER A 215 5.28 0.95 -16.29
CA SER A 215 3.99 1.20 -16.92
C SER A 215 3.31 2.41 -16.31
N ILE A 216 2.74 3.23 -17.18
CA ILE A 216 1.73 4.23 -16.85
C ILE A 216 0.48 3.84 -17.63
N ARG A 217 -0.70 4.06 -17.05
CA ARG A 217 -2.00 3.93 -17.71
C ARG A 217 -2.91 5.05 -17.26
N VAL A 218 -3.90 5.38 -18.08
CA VAL A 218 -4.81 6.49 -17.84
C VAL A 218 -6.25 6.02 -17.85
N ALA A 219 -7.06 6.57 -16.95
CA ALA A 219 -8.50 6.45 -16.95
C ALA A 219 -9.14 7.82 -16.72
N GLN A 220 -10.47 7.86 -16.75
CA GLN A 220 -11.23 9.02 -16.31
C GLN A 220 -12.26 8.59 -15.26
N ALA A 221 -12.41 9.40 -14.21
CA ALA A 221 -13.47 9.29 -13.24
C ALA A 221 -13.99 10.70 -12.93
N ASP A 222 -15.29 10.91 -12.99
CA ASP A 222 -15.93 12.21 -12.72
C ASP A 222 -15.30 13.40 -13.47
N GLY A 223 -14.89 13.16 -14.72
CA GLY A 223 -14.24 14.16 -15.58
C GLY A 223 -12.77 14.46 -15.23
N LYS A 224 -12.21 13.81 -14.22
CA LYS A 224 -10.81 13.95 -13.82
C LYS A 224 -9.94 12.82 -14.40
N PRO A 225 -8.70 13.12 -14.83
CA PRO A 225 -7.76 12.10 -15.26
C PRO A 225 -7.26 11.32 -14.04
N LEU A 226 -7.32 9.99 -14.14
CA LEU A 226 -6.66 9.09 -13.21
C LEU A 226 -5.43 8.50 -13.87
N LEU A 227 -4.34 8.42 -13.12
CA LEU A 227 -3.08 7.82 -13.55
C LEU A 227 -2.81 6.59 -12.71
N ARG A 228 -2.59 5.44 -13.35
CA ARG A 228 -2.10 4.23 -12.69
C ARG A 228 -0.64 4.03 -13.06
N LEU A 229 0.21 3.86 -12.06
CA LEU A 229 1.64 3.59 -12.21
C LEU A 229 1.92 2.17 -11.74
N GLN A 230 2.61 1.39 -12.55
CA GLN A 230 3.07 0.06 -12.18
C GLN A 230 4.59 -0.05 -12.32
N GLY A 231 5.20 -0.72 -11.36
CA GLY A 231 6.65 -0.79 -11.25
C GLY A 231 7.12 -1.65 -10.10
N GLU A 232 8.35 -1.39 -9.72
CA GLU A 232 9.04 -2.02 -8.60
C GLU A 232 9.70 -0.95 -7.74
N GLY A 233 9.69 -1.10 -6.43
CA GLY A 233 10.35 -0.25 -5.46
C GLY A 233 11.39 -1.07 -4.70
N ARG A 234 12.49 -0.44 -4.33
CA ARG A 234 13.47 -1.01 -3.40
C ARG A 234 13.88 0.01 -2.37
N ASP A 235 14.37 -0.47 -1.24
CA ASP A 235 15.05 0.40 -0.28
C ASP A 235 16.23 1.12 -0.96
N CYS A 236 16.19 2.45 -0.95
CA CYS A 236 17.25 3.31 -1.48
C CYS A 236 18.55 3.25 -0.65
N PHE A 237 18.48 2.83 0.62
CA PHE A 237 19.59 2.89 1.58
C PHE A 237 20.31 1.56 1.78
N GLY A 238 20.17 0.63 0.82
CA GLY A 238 20.91 -0.63 0.80
C GLY A 238 20.24 -1.80 1.50
N GLY A 239 18.97 -1.67 1.89
CA GLY A 239 18.16 -2.79 2.37
C GLY A 239 17.74 -3.76 1.24
N SER A 240 17.21 -4.91 1.65
CA SER A 240 16.69 -5.93 0.72
C SER A 240 15.19 -5.82 0.47
N ALA A 241 14.52 -4.82 1.04
CA ALA A 241 13.10 -4.60 0.85
C ALA A 241 12.79 -4.39 -0.64
N TYR A 242 11.74 -5.04 -1.10
CA TYR A 242 11.28 -5.01 -2.49
C TYR A 242 9.76 -4.99 -2.51
N ASP A 243 9.22 -4.00 -3.20
CA ASP A 243 7.79 -3.76 -3.31
C ASP A 243 7.37 -3.73 -4.77
N LEU A 244 6.33 -4.48 -5.12
CA LEU A 244 5.57 -4.24 -6.35
C LEU A 244 4.84 -2.92 -6.18
N LEU A 245 5.12 -1.99 -7.08
CA LEU A 245 4.43 -0.72 -7.13
C LEU A 245 3.24 -0.89 -8.07
N ASP A 246 2.08 -0.60 -7.54
CA ASP A 246 0.86 -0.37 -8.29
C ASP A 246 0.23 0.79 -7.54
N ALA A 247 0.04 1.94 -8.16
CA ALA A 247 -0.48 3.12 -7.49
C ALA A 247 -1.36 3.91 -8.42
N THR A 248 -2.49 4.39 -7.91
CA THR A 248 -3.42 5.22 -8.65
C THR A 248 -3.47 6.62 -8.07
N TYR A 249 -3.38 7.62 -8.95
CA TYR A 249 -3.40 9.03 -8.60
C TYR A 249 -4.54 9.72 -9.35
N GLU A 250 -5.27 10.58 -8.66
CA GLU A 250 -6.12 11.59 -9.29
C GLU A 250 -5.25 12.81 -9.64
N LEU A 251 -5.30 13.26 -10.88
CA LEU A 251 -4.63 14.47 -11.32
C LEU A 251 -5.55 15.67 -11.14
N ASN A 252 -5.14 16.63 -10.32
CA ASN A 252 -5.81 17.91 -10.09
C ASN A 252 -4.86 19.07 -10.39
N GLY A 253 -4.98 19.67 -11.57
CA GLY A 253 -4.02 20.69 -12.00
C GLY A 253 -2.61 20.09 -12.15
N SER A 254 -1.64 20.60 -11.41
CA SER A 254 -0.27 20.06 -11.35
C SER A 254 -0.07 19.03 -10.24
N GLU A 255 -1.10 18.77 -9.43
CA GLU A 255 -1.00 17.91 -8.26
C GLU A 255 -1.49 16.49 -8.55
N LEU A 256 -0.74 15.51 -8.06
CA LEU A 256 -1.09 14.10 -8.03
C LEU A 256 -1.53 13.77 -6.61
N LYS A 257 -2.82 13.51 -6.45
CA LYS A 257 -3.38 13.03 -5.20
C LYS A 257 -3.45 11.51 -5.25
N PRO A 258 -2.75 10.76 -4.38
CA PRO A 258 -2.94 9.31 -4.33
C PRO A 258 -4.39 9.02 -3.99
N LEU A 259 -5.03 8.12 -4.74
CA LEU A 259 -6.30 7.56 -4.33
C LEU A 259 -6.01 6.58 -3.20
N GLU A 260 -6.83 6.63 -2.15
CA GLU A 260 -6.79 5.71 -0.98
C GLU A 260 -7.20 4.30 -1.42
N ASP A 261 -6.33 3.72 -2.22
CA ASP A 261 -6.30 2.32 -2.61
C ASP A 261 -4.84 1.84 -2.61
N PHE A 262 -3.87 2.64 -2.13
CA PHE A 262 -2.45 2.24 -2.10
C PHE A 262 -1.64 2.88 -0.97
N SER A 263 -0.64 2.09 -0.54
CA SER A 263 0.51 2.33 0.36
C SER A 263 0.27 2.42 1.87
N LEU A 264 0.19 1.25 2.49
CA LEU A 264 0.71 1.06 3.85
C LEU A 264 2.03 0.29 3.74
N VAL A 265 3.14 1.01 3.79
CA VAL A 265 4.47 0.46 4.08
C VAL A 265 4.42 -0.13 5.50
N TYR A 266 4.91 -1.36 5.67
CA TYR A 266 5.18 -1.95 6.99
C TYR A 266 6.56 -1.47 7.47
#